data_AF-H2YWE9-F1
#
_entry.id   AF-H2YWE9-F1
#
_cell.length_a   1.000
_cell.length_b   1.000
_cell.length_c   1.000
_cell.angle_alpha   90.00
_cell.angle_beta   90.00
_cell.angle_gamma   90.00
#
_symmetry.space_group_name_H-M   'P 1'
#
loop_
_entity.id
_entity.type
_entity.pdbx_description
1 polymer ?
#
loop_
_entity_poly.entity_id
_entity_poly.type
_entity_poly.pdbx_seq_one_letter_code
_entity_poly.pdbx_strand_id
1 'polypeptide(L)'
;MTAKFRAYNVFGAGRDPTICEVYFYIGSRRNWNSRFPTALSVSHWSSGTSSASNIVGVVGWPQNILFGYVLLSRSDSRAVTVHQVSNVLMEYMKIAASFRFVLPNTPVVTRASFIRGNPALLNATIPYMERRNVDFGYIQFRAFNTYGFPNALCPGFKTNSSNPERLCVGGVSTYSRVSSQCGDYAGWSQRHPMNQTGPTATNRALNDVDTAILIFTK
;
A
#
# COMPACT_ATOMS: atom_id res chain seq x y z
N MET A 1 0.00 12.15 19.96
CA MET A 1 -0.55 11.49 18.76
C MET A 1 -1.85 10.83 19.13
N THR A 2 -2.78 10.67 18.20
CA THR A 2 -4.07 10.00 18.41
C THR A 2 -4.34 9.09 17.23
N ALA A 3 -4.81 7.87 17.50
CA ALA A 3 -5.26 6.92 16.49
C ALA A 3 -6.74 6.58 16.68
N LYS A 4 -7.47 6.37 15.59
CA LYS A 4 -8.77 5.68 15.61
C LYS A 4 -8.77 4.59 14.54
N PHE A 5 -9.53 3.53 14.78
CA PHE A 5 -9.56 2.40 13.87
C PHE A 5 -10.94 1.74 13.76
N ARG A 6 -11.05 0.88 12.74
CA ARG A 6 -12.08 -0.11 12.49
C ARG A 6 -11.37 -1.43 12.24
N ALA A 7 -11.83 -2.48 12.91
CA ALA A 7 -11.22 -3.79 12.82
C ALA A 7 -12.28 -4.84 12.50
N TYR A 8 -11.95 -5.79 11.64
CA TYR A 8 -12.79 -6.92 11.28
C TYR A 8 -11.94 -8.19 11.34
N ASN A 9 -12.33 -9.16 12.18
CA ASN A 9 -11.70 -10.48 12.15
C ASN A 9 -12.32 -11.25 10.97
N VAL A 10 -11.48 -11.72 10.05
CA VAL A 10 -11.91 -12.51 8.90
C VAL A 10 -12.25 -13.91 9.39
N PHE A 11 -13.49 -14.33 9.15
CA PHE A 11 -13.97 -15.67 9.51
C PHE A 11 -14.03 -16.56 8.26
N GLY A 12 -13.77 -17.86 8.44
CA GLY A 12 -13.94 -18.85 7.37
C GLY A 12 -12.76 -18.97 6.39
N ALA A 13 -11.59 -18.38 6.68
CA ALA A 13 -10.36 -18.53 5.90
C ALA A 13 -9.69 -19.90 6.09
N GLY A 14 -10.47 -20.97 5.96
CA GLY A 14 -10.03 -22.33 6.23
C GLY A 14 -9.61 -22.51 7.69
N ARG A 15 -8.33 -22.83 7.91
CA ARG A 15 -7.76 -23.18 9.24
C ARG A 15 -7.20 -21.99 10.02
N ASP A 16 -7.26 -20.77 9.49
CA ASP A 16 -6.69 -19.60 10.16
C ASP A 16 -7.79 -18.64 10.66
N PRO A 17 -8.21 -18.75 11.94
CA PRO A 17 -9.17 -17.83 12.53
C PRO A 17 -8.55 -16.50 12.97
N THR A 18 -7.29 -16.21 12.61
CA THR A 18 -6.50 -15.16 13.26
C THR A 18 -6.35 -13.88 12.45
N ILE A 19 -6.74 -13.88 11.17
CA ILE A 19 -6.58 -12.72 10.31
C ILE A 19 -7.58 -11.63 10.72
N CYS A 20 -7.05 -10.44 11.00
CA CYS A 20 -7.83 -9.26 11.33
C CYS A 20 -7.42 -8.10 10.44
N GLU A 21 -8.39 -7.59 9.68
CA GLU A 21 -8.23 -6.39 8.88
C GLU A 21 -8.44 -5.17 9.76
N VAL A 22 -7.47 -4.27 9.79
CA VAL A 22 -7.53 -3.04 10.60
C VAL A 22 -7.33 -1.85 9.68
N TYR A 23 -8.33 -0.98 9.62
CA TYR A 23 -8.25 0.32 8.96
C TYR A 23 -8.14 1.40 10.02
N PHE A 24 -7.22 2.33 9.87
CA PHE A 24 -6.95 3.31 10.90
C PHE A 24 -6.56 4.66 10.33
N TYR A 25 -6.74 5.70 11.14
CA TYR A 25 -6.05 6.96 10.94
C TYR A 25 -5.28 7.35 12.19
N ILE A 26 -4.16 8.04 11.97
CA ILE A 26 -3.31 8.65 13.00
C ILE A 26 -3.21 10.15 12.71
N GLY A 27 -3.25 10.97 13.75
CA GLY A 27 -2.98 12.40 13.63
C GLY A 27 -2.55 13.04 14.95
N SER A 28 -2.19 14.32 14.89
CA SER A 28 -1.78 15.12 16.03
C SER A 28 -2.05 16.60 15.79
N ARG A 29 -2.93 17.19 16.60
CA ARG A 29 -3.15 18.65 16.60
C ARG A 29 -1.87 19.42 16.95
N ARG A 30 -1.03 18.86 17.83
CA ARG A 30 0.19 19.53 18.31
C ARG A 30 1.34 19.46 17.31
N ASN A 31 1.63 18.26 16.78
CA ASN A 31 2.84 18.05 15.97
C ASN A 31 2.59 18.27 14.47
N TRP A 32 1.37 17.98 14.02
CA TRP A 32 1.01 17.94 12.60
C TRP A 32 -0.05 18.97 12.23
N ASN A 33 -0.57 19.74 13.20
CA ASN A 33 -1.74 20.58 13.02
C ASN A 33 -2.91 19.82 12.37
N SER A 34 -3.13 18.55 12.77
CA SER A 34 -4.11 17.69 12.12
C SER A 34 -5.53 18.19 12.32
N ARG A 35 -6.26 18.31 11.20
CA ARG A 35 -7.73 18.33 11.22
C ARG A 35 -8.21 16.89 11.15
N PHE A 36 -8.75 16.37 12.25
CA PHE A 36 -9.20 14.98 12.31
C PHE A 36 -10.46 14.75 11.45
N PRO A 37 -10.63 13.53 10.88
CA PRO A 37 -11.88 13.11 10.27
C PRO A 37 -13.04 13.19 11.27
N THR A 38 -14.23 13.52 10.77
CA THR A 38 -15.46 13.46 11.59
C THR A 38 -15.86 12.02 11.88
N ALA A 39 -15.62 11.13 10.92
CA ALA A 39 -15.83 9.69 11.08
C ALA A 39 -14.80 8.88 10.30
N LEU A 40 -14.57 7.65 10.77
CA LEU A 40 -14.00 6.56 9.98
C LEU A 40 -15.16 5.64 9.62
N SER A 41 -15.67 5.79 8.41
CA SER A 41 -16.84 5.09 7.92
C SER A 41 -16.42 3.80 7.22
N VAL A 42 -17.15 2.72 7.47
CA VAL A 42 -17.02 1.49 6.69
C VAL A 42 -18.32 1.29 5.94
N SER A 43 -18.26 1.30 4.62
CA SER A 43 -19.44 1.08 3.78
C SER A 43 -19.60 -0.38 3.36
N HIS A 44 -18.50 -1.15 3.34
CA HIS A 44 -18.55 -2.56 2.95
C HIS A 44 -17.40 -3.35 3.59
N TRP A 45 -17.77 -4.49 4.19
CA TRP A 45 -16.87 -5.58 4.55
C TRP A 45 -17.23 -6.79 3.68
N SER A 46 -16.26 -7.36 2.98
CA SER A 46 -16.46 -8.63 2.29
C SER A 46 -16.21 -9.80 3.23
N SER A 47 -16.90 -10.91 3.00
CA SER A 47 -16.67 -12.18 3.69
C SER A 47 -15.72 -13.12 2.95
N GLY A 48 -15.15 -12.65 1.83
CA GLY A 48 -14.26 -13.45 0.99
C GLY A 48 -12.92 -13.70 1.69
N THR A 49 -12.46 -14.95 1.66
CA THR A 49 -11.25 -15.38 2.37
C THR A 49 -10.07 -15.59 1.44
N SER A 50 -10.32 -15.79 0.14
CA SER A 50 -9.31 -15.83 -0.91
C SER A 50 -9.13 -14.49 -1.61
N SER A 51 -10.15 -13.64 -1.58
CA SER A 51 -10.13 -12.27 -2.10
C SER A 51 -11.13 -11.45 -1.31
N ALA A 52 -10.64 -10.39 -0.64
CA ALA A 52 -11.44 -9.48 0.15
C ALA A 52 -11.49 -8.11 -0.54
N SER A 53 -12.68 -7.54 -0.64
CA SER A 53 -12.92 -6.20 -1.17
C SER A 53 -13.66 -5.39 -0.13
N ASN A 54 -12.97 -4.49 0.55
CA ASN A 54 -13.55 -3.64 1.58
C ASN A 54 -13.50 -2.18 1.17
N ILE A 55 -14.49 -1.40 1.61
CA ILE A 55 -14.55 0.02 1.33
C ILE A 55 -14.64 0.76 2.65
N VAL A 56 -13.56 1.49 2.97
CA VAL A 56 -13.42 2.28 4.18
C VAL A 56 -13.05 3.71 3.80
N GLY A 57 -13.76 4.68 4.37
CA GLY A 57 -13.59 6.10 4.08
C GLY A 57 -13.32 6.92 5.34
N VAL A 58 -12.41 7.90 5.22
CA VAL A 58 -12.27 8.99 6.19
C VAL A 58 -13.21 10.13 5.79
N VAL A 59 -14.17 10.43 6.66
CA VAL A 59 -15.26 11.40 6.36
C VAL A 59 -14.88 12.80 6.84
N GLY A 60 -15.33 13.81 6.09
CA GLY A 60 -15.12 15.23 6.37
C GLY A 60 -13.99 15.82 5.54
N TRP A 61 -13.28 16.79 6.11
CA TRP A 61 -12.16 17.50 5.46
C TRP A 61 -10.87 17.29 6.24
N PRO A 62 -10.38 16.05 6.36
CA PRO A 62 -9.19 15.79 7.14
C PRO A 62 -7.95 16.46 6.52
N GLN A 63 -7.03 16.90 7.36
CA GLN A 63 -5.75 17.48 6.96
C GLN A 63 -4.65 16.93 7.85
N ASN A 64 -3.47 16.70 7.25
CA ASN A 64 -2.27 16.26 7.95
C ASN A 64 -2.54 15.02 8.83
N ILE A 65 -3.20 14.02 8.26
CA ILE A 65 -3.40 12.71 8.90
C ILE A 65 -2.65 11.64 8.12
N LEU A 66 -2.33 10.55 8.80
CA LEU A 66 -1.96 9.29 8.18
C LEU A 66 -3.20 8.42 8.18
N PHE A 67 -3.58 7.91 7.01
CA PHE A 67 -4.61 6.87 6.88
C PHE A 67 -3.94 5.62 6.32
N GLY A 68 -4.31 4.46 6.83
CA GLY A 68 -3.73 3.20 6.40
C GLY A 68 -4.61 2.02 6.78
N TYR A 69 -4.22 0.86 6.27
CA TYR A 69 -4.77 -0.43 6.68
C TYR A 69 -3.62 -1.39 6.97
N VAL A 70 -3.88 -2.40 7.79
CA VAL A 70 -2.94 -3.47 8.10
C VAL A 70 -3.71 -4.77 8.33
N LEU A 71 -3.12 -5.89 7.92
CA LEU A 71 -3.57 -7.22 8.29
C LEU A 71 -2.77 -7.68 9.51
N LEU A 72 -3.46 -7.98 10.60
CA LEU A 72 -2.87 -8.57 11.79
C LEU A 72 -3.22 -10.06 11.84
N SER A 73 -2.30 -10.88 12.29
CA SER A 73 -2.54 -12.29 12.57
C SER A 73 -1.98 -12.64 13.94
N ARG A 74 -2.40 -13.78 14.48
CA ARG A 74 -1.89 -14.30 15.76
C ARG A 74 -1.30 -15.68 15.55
N SER A 75 -0.15 -15.93 16.17
CA SER A 75 0.48 -17.25 16.15
C SER A 75 -0.23 -18.28 17.03
N ASP A 76 -1.10 -17.87 17.95
CA ASP A 76 -1.76 -18.74 18.92
C ASP A 76 -3.19 -19.14 18.51
N SER A 77 -3.53 -19.01 17.21
CA SER A 77 -4.82 -19.42 16.64
C SER A 77 -6.06 -18.76 17.27
N ARG A 78 -5.90 -17.60 17.93
CA ARG A 78 -7.00 -16.82 18.50
C ARG A 78 -7.31 -15.58 17.65
N ALA A 79 -8.52 -15.06 17.80
CA ALA A 79 -8.91 -13.79 17.19
C ALA A 79 -8.07 -12.61 17.74
N VAL A 80 -7.83 -11.61 16.91
CA VAL A 80 -7.16 -10.38 17.32
C VAL A 80 -8.13 -9.52 18.15
N THR A 81 -7.68 -9.10 19.33
CA THR A 81 -8.47 -8.29 20.26
C THR A 81 -8.25 -6.80 20.02
N VAL A 82 -9.22 -5.98 20.44
CA VAL A 82 -9.13 -4.50 20.44
C VAL A 82 -7.87 -4.00 21.15
N HIS A 83 -7.47 -4.65 22.24
CA HIS A 83 -6.27 -4.30 22.98
C HIS A 83 -5.00 -4.53 22.15
N GLN A 84 -4.91 -5.65 21.42
CA GLN A 84 -3.78 -5.95 20.54
C GLN A 84 -3.70 -4.98 19.36
N VAL A 85 -4.84 -4.65 18.73
CA VAL A 85 -4.87 -3.62 17.68
C VAL A 85 -4.35 -2.29 18.23
N SER A 86 -4.79 -1.91 19.44
CA SER A 86 -4.35 -0.68 20.09
C SER A 86 -2.85 -0.67 20.36
N ASN A 87 -2.26 -1.79 20.80
CA ASN A 87 -0.82 -1.93 21.01
C ASN A 87 -0.03 -1.76 19.71
N VAL A 88 -0.46 -2.37 18.62
CA VAL A 88 0.17 -2.18 17.30
C VAL A 88 0.10 -0.72 16.86
N LEU A 89 -1.07 -0.08 16.97
CA LEU A 89 -1.24 1.33 16.59
C LEU A 89 -0.45 2.28 17.50
N MET A 90 -0.19 1.91 18.77
CA MET A 90 0.71 2.67 19.64
C MET A 90 2.14 2.65 19.11
N GLU A 91 2.65 1.51 18.66
CA GLU A 91 3.99 1.45 18.04
C GLU A 91 4.04 2.31 16.76
N TYR A 92 3.00 2.26 15.91
CA TYR A 92 2.92 3.13 14.74
C TYR A 92 2.89 4.61 15.11
N MET A 93 2.17 4.98 16.18
CA MET A 93 2.14 6.36 16.68
C MET A 93 3.50 6.81 17.22
N LYS A 94 4.30 5.94 17.84
CA LYS A 94 5.66 6.30 18.29
C LYS A 94 6.55 6.65 17.11
N ILE A 95 6.51 5.85 16.04
CA ILE A 95 7.26 6.11 14.81
C ILE A 95 6.73 7.39 14.13
N ALA A 96 5.42 7.52 14.01
CA ALA A 96 4.79 8.68 13.39
C ALA A 96 5.03 9.97 14.18
N ALA A 97 5.27 9.92 15.49
CA ALA A 97 5.44 11.13 16.30
C ALA A 97 6.64 11.99 15.86
N SER A 98 7.68 11.37 15.28
CA SER A 98 8.87 12.05 14.76
C SER A 98 8.72 12.53 13.31
N PHE A 99 7.71 12.03 12.59
CA PHE A 99 7.47 12.38 11.20
C PHE A 99 6.99 13.84 11.09
N ARG A 100 7.49 14.52 10.05
CA ARG A 100 7.03 15.85 9.65
C ARG A 100 6.44 15.76 8.27
N PHE A 101 5.27 16.37 8.07
CA PHE A 101 4.69 16.52 6.74
C PHE A 101 5.56 17.47 5.92
N VAL A 102 6.49 16.90 5.17
CA VAL A 102 7.21 17.58 4.10
C VAL A 102 6.63 17.04 2.81
N LEU A 103 6.10 17.93 1.97
CA LEU A 103 5.68 17.61 0.60
C LEU A 103 6.78 18.08 -0.34
N PRO A 104 7.92 17.37 -0.44
CA PRO A 104 8.94 17.78 -1.39
C PRO A 104 8.38 17.61 -2.80
N ASN A 105 8.66 18.58 -3.66
CA ASN A 105 8.41 18.46 -5.10
C ASN A 105 9.38 17.48 -5.78
N THR A 106 10.37 16.98 -5.04
CA THR A 106 11.35 15.99 -5.52
C THR A 106 10.91 14.56 -5.18
N PRO A 107 11.33 13.56 -5.97
CA PRO A 107 11.18 12.16 -5.61
C PRO A 107 11.79 11.86 -4.24
N VAL A 108 11.06 11.12 -3.41
CA VAL A 108 11.58 10.62 -2.13
C VAL A 108 12.21 9.27 -2.40
N VAL A 109 13.55 9.19 -2.31
CA VAL A 109 14.29 7.98 -2.68
C VAL A 109 15.32 7.62 -1.62
N THR A 110 15.59 6.34 -1.47
CA THR A 110 16.75 5.81 -0.72
C THR A 110 17.49 4.80 -1.59
N ARG A 111 18.79 4.56 -1.30
CA ARG A 111 19.57 3.53 -2.00
C ARG A 111 19.19 2.14 -1.50
N ALA A 112 19.23 1.18 -2.41
CA ALA A 112 19.01 -0.23 -2.12
C ALA A 112 20.08 -1.08 -2.82
N SER A 113 20.39 -2.24 -2.24
CA SER A 113 21.25 -3.25 -2.82
C SER A 113 20.51 -4.57 -2.93
N PHE A 114 20.90 -5.39 -3.89
CA PHE A 114 20.30 -6.70 -4.12
C PHE A 114 21.08 -7.75 -3.32
N ILE A 115 20.42 -8.35 -2.33
CA ILE A 115 20.96 -9.55 -1.63
C ILE A 115 20.69 -10.81 -2.46
N ARG A 116 19.53 -10.84 -3.15
CA ARG A 116 19.14 -11.87 -4.12
C ARG A 116 18.65 -11.21 -5.40
N GLY A 117 18.97 -11.83 -6.54
CA GLY A 117 18.70 -11.27 -7.86
C GLY A 117 19.70 -10.16 -8.25
N ASN A 118 19.36 -9.41 -9.28
CA ASN A 118 20.15 -8.28 -9.77
C ASN A 118 19.25 -7.32 -10.59
N PRO A 119 19.75 -6.12 -10.97
CA PRO A 119 18.99 -5.18 -11.79
C PRO A 119 18.43 -5.75 -13.10
N ALA A 120 19.17 -6.62 -13.79
CA ALA A 120 18.72 -7.20 -15.05
C ALA A 120 17.53 -8.15 -14.86
N LEU A 121 17.54 -8.96 -13.78
CA LEU A 121 16.43 -9.82 -13.41
C LEU A 121 15.21 -9.01 -12.99
N LEU A 122 15.36 -7.92 -12.23
CA LEU A 122 14.24 -7.03 -11.89
C LEU A 122 13.71 -6.28 -13.12
N ASN A 123 14.59 -5.88 -14.05
CA ASN A 123 14.18 -5.26 -15.32
C ASN A 123 13.34 -6.22 -16.17
N ALA A 124 13.65 -7.53 -16.09
CA ALA A 124 12.89 -8.55 -16.80
C ALA A 124 11.48 -8.77 -16.25
N THR A 125 11.15 -8.30 -15.04
CA THR A 125 9.80 -8.44 -14.44
C THR A 125 8.90 -7.23 -14.69
N ILE A 126 9.45 -6.09 -15.13
CA ILE A 126 8.66 -4.87 -15.37
C ILE A 126 8.23 -4.74 -16.84
N PRO A 127 7.13 -4.00 -17.12
CA PRO A 127 6.62 -3.82 -18.49
C PRO A 127 7.67 -3.18 -19.40
N TYR A 128 7.81 -3.66 -20.64
CA TYR A 128 8.94 -3.26 -21.48
C TYR A 128 8.91 -1.79 -21.91
N MET A 129 7.74 -1.14 -21.96
CA MET A 129 7.66 0.30 -22.26
C MET A 129 8.19 1.17 -21.11
N GLU A 130 8.25 0.64 -19.90
CA GLU A 130 8.66 1.37 -18.71
C GLU A 130 10.15 1.24 -18.40
N ARG A 131 10.83 0.24 -18.95
CA ARG A 131 12.24 -0.10 -18.63
C ARG A 131 13.22 1.05 -18.79
N ARG A 132 13.01 1.91 -19.80
CA ARG A 132 13.85 3.09 -20.06
C ARG A 132 13.67 4.21 -19.04
N ASN A 133 12.58 4.17 -18.26
CA ASN A 133 12.19 5.19 -17.29
C ASN A 133 12.57 4.79 -15.86
N VAL A 134 13.45 3.81 -15.70
CA VAL A 134 13.74 3.16 -14.42
C VAL A 134 15.24 3.14 -14.18
N ASP A 135 15.64 3.54 -12.97
CA ASP A 135 17.02 3.44 -12.48
C ASP A 135 17.02 2.54 -11.23
N PHE A 136 17.72 1.40 -11.34
CA PHE A 136 17.72 0.33 -10.33
C PHE A 136 18.66 0.64 -9.16
N GLY A 137 18.48 -0.08 -8.04
CA GLY A 137 19.30 0.11 -6.84
C GLY A 137 18.79 1.24 -5.93
N TYR A 138 17.50 1.52 -6.02
CA TYR A 138 16.82 2.48 -5.17
C TYR A 138 15.53 1.88 -4.59
N ILE A 139 14.96 2.55 -3.61
CA ILE A 139 13.55 2.43 -3.29
C ILE A 139 12.99 3.84 -3.40
N GLN A 140 11.98 4.01 -4.24
CA GLN A 140 11.25 5.28 -4.34
C GLN A 140 9.93 5.20 -3.59
N PHE A 141 9.62 6.26 -2.85
CA PHE A 141 8.36 6.45 -2.18
C PHE A 141 7.55 7.52 -2.91
N ARG A 142 6.24 7.33 -2.98
CA ARG A 142 5.28 8.34 -3.46
C ARG A 142 5.60 8.85 -4.88
N ALA A 143 5.64 7.94 -5.85
CA ALA A 143 5.74 8.29 -7.27
C ALA A 143 4.37 8.72 -7.81
N PHE A 144 4.31 9.81 -8.56
CA PHE A 144 3.04 10.37 -9.08
C PHE A 144 2.85 10.07 -10.56
N ASN A 145 1.64 9.64 -10.93
CA ASN A 145 1.28 9.48 -12.33
C ASN A 145 0.85 10.79 -13.00
N THR A 146 0.52 10.74 -14.30
CA THR A 146 0.03 11.89 -15.08
C THR A 146 -1.20 12.58 -14.48
N TYR A 147 -2.01 11.88 -13.69
CA TYR A 147 -3.19 12.42 -13.04
C TYR A 147 -2.89 13.04 -11.66
N GLY A 148 -1.65 13.00 -11.20
CA GLY A 148 -1.25 13.42 -9.86
C GLY A 148 -1.63 12.42 -8.77
N PHE A 149 -1.94 11.16 -9.13
CA PHE A 149 -2.20 10.12 -8.14
C PHE A 149 -0.88 9.52 -7.64
N PRO A 150 -0.65 9.49 -6.31
CA PRO A 150 0.55 8.90 -5.73
C PRO A 150 0.43 7.37 -5.64
N ASN A 151 1.50 6.68 -6.01
CA ASN A 151 1.74 5.29 -5.65
C ASN A 151 2.71 5.22 -4.48
N ALA A 152 2.42 4.36 -3.51
CA ALA A 152 3.11 4.37 -2.22
C ALA A 152 4.59 4.00 -2.33
N LEU A 153 4.91 2.93 -3.06
CA LEU A 153 6.24 2.30 -3.05
C LEU A 153 6.64 1.76 -4.42
N CYS A 154 7.84 2.08 -4.88
CA CYS A 154 8.49 1.47 -6.05
C CYS A 154 9.67 0.62 -5.56
N PRO A 155 9.53 -0.72 -5.53
CA PRO A 155 10.52 -1.60 -4.91
C PRO A 155 11.71 -1.89 -5.85
N GLY A 156 12.92 -1.51 -5.43
CA GLY A 156 14.17 -1.86 -6.13
C GLY A 156 14.60 -0.90 -7.24
N PHE A 157 13.84 0.18 -7.47
CA PHE A 157 14.21 1.25 -8.38
C PHE A 157 13.58 2.60 -8.02
N LYS A 158 14.08 3.66 -8.67
CA LYS A 158 13.37 4.92 -8.85
C LYS A 158 12.95 5.05 -10.31
N THR A 159 11.89 5.81 -10.57
CA THR A 159 11.31 5.98 -11.89
C THR A 159 10.98 7.45 -12.17
N ASN A 160 11.17 7.85 -13.42
CA ASN A 160 10.66 9.09 -13.99
C ASN A 160 9.48 8.83 -14.96
N SER A 161 8.91 7.62 -14.94
CA SER A 161 7.74 7.28 -15.74
C SER A 161 6.55 8.14 -15.35
N SER A 162 5.75 8.49 -16.35
CA SER A 162 4.45 9.12 -16.16
C SER A 162 3.33 8.11 -15.80
N ASN A 163 3.63 6.80 -15.87
CA ASN A 163 2.74 5.69 -15.54
C ASN A 163 3.32 4.81 -14.41
N PRO A 164 3.70 5.37 -13.25
CA PRO A 164 4.27 4.60 -12.16
C PRO A 164 3.31 3.53 -11.63
N GLU A 165 2.01 3.57 -11.94
CA GLU A 165 1.04 2.55 -11.51
C GLU A 165 1.31 1.18 -12.11
N ARG A 166 2.09 1.11 -13.19
CA ARG A 166 2.53 -0.15 -13.80
C ARG A 166 3.78 -0.74 -13.13
N LEU A 167 4.43 0.06 -12.29
CA LEU A 167 5.75 -0.23 -11.71
C LEU A 167 5.67 -0.38 -10.20
N CYS A 168 4.97 0.54 -9.55
CA CYS A 168 4.92 0.74 -8.12
C CYS A 168 3.63 0.13 -7.55
N VAL A 169 3.55 0.02 -6.22
CA VAL A 169 2.45 -0.56 -5.46
C VAL A 169 1.92 0.43 -4.43
N GLY A 170 0.70 0.16 -3.97
CA GLY A 170 -0.09 0.97 -3.07
C GLY A 170 -0.43 2.32 -3.68
N GLY A 171 -1.37 3.02 -3.07
CA GLY A 171 -1.77 4.35 -3.53
C GLY A 171 -3.04 4.81 -2.84
N VAL A 172 -3.60 5.91 -3.35
CA VAL A 172 -4.95 6.36 -2.98
C VAL A 172 -5.98 5.69 -3.87
N SER A 173 -7.26 5.70 -3.46
CA SER A 173 -8.33 5.20 -4.32
C SER A 173 -8.42 6.03 -5.61
N THR A 174 -8.25 5.38 -6.74
CA THR A 174 -8.44 5.95 -8.08
C THR A 174 -9.78 5.54 -8.69
N TYR A 175 -10.62 4.82 -7.94
CA TYR A 175 -11.81 4.12 -8.47
C TYR A 175 -12.76 5.02 -9.27
N SER A 176 -12.94 6.26 -8.83
CA SER A 176 -13.83 7.23 -9.49
C SER A 176 -13.30 7.78 -10.81
N ARG A 177 -11.99 7.64 -11.10
CA ARG A 177 -11.36 8.21 -12.30
C ARG A 177 -10.75 7.15 -13.21
N VAL A 178 -10.07 6.16 -12.63
CA VAL A 178 -9.45 5.05 -13.35
C VAL A 178 -9.52 3.80 -12.45
N SER A 179 -10.62 3.06 -12.54
CA SER A 179 -10.88 1.89 -11.68
C SER A 179 -9.85 0.78 -11.85
N SER A 180 -9.29 0.61 -13.06
CA SER A 180 -8.26 -0.38 -13.34
C SER A 180 -6.90 -0.09 -12.70
N GLN A 181 -6.72 1.08 -12.08
CA GLN A 181 -5.54 1.49 -11.31
C GLN A 181 -5.72 1.33 -9.80
N CYS A 182 -6.94 1.00 -9.37
CA CYS A 182 -7.29 1.00 -7.96
C CYS A 182 -7.00 -0.37 -7.35
N GLY A 183 -6.07 -0.42 -6.41
CA GLY A 183 -5.71 -1.62 -5.66
C GLY A 183 -4.28 -1.58 -5.18
N ASP A 184 -3.89 -2.59 -4.40
CA ASP A 184 -2.55 -2.65 -3.79
C ASP A 184 -1.45 -2.83 -4.83
N TYR A 185 -1.72 -3.59 -5.89
CA TYR A 185 -0.83 -3.70 -7.04
C TYR A 185 -1.12 -2.65 -8.14
N ALA A 186 -1.90 -1.62 -7.80
CA ALA A 186 -2.26 -0.51 -8.66
C ALA A 186 -2.64 -0.95 -10.08
N GLY A 187 -1.80 -0.64 -11.06
CA GLY A 187 -2.04 -0.90 -12.48
C GLY A 187 -1.36 -2.14 -13.06
N TRP A 188 -0.84 -3.06 -12.24
CA TRP A 188 -0.02 -4.17 -12.73
C TRP A 188 -0.75 -5.09 -13.72
N SER A 189 -2.07 -5.25 -13.58
CA SER A 189 -2.91 -6.14 -14.41
C SER A 189 -4.01 -5.43 -15.22
N GLN A 190 -3.91 -4.11 -15.43
CA GLN A 190 -4.92 -3.24 -16.08
C GLN A 190 -5.66 -3.73 -17.34
N ARG A 191 -5.15 -4.67 -18.14
CA ARG A 191 -5.63 -4.88 -19.52
C ARG A 191 -5.78 -6.31 -20.03
N HIS A 192 -5.41 -7.36 -19.29
CA HIS A 192 -5.43 -8.72 -19.84
C HIS A 192 -5.88 -9.80 -18.85
N PRO A 193 -6.52 -10.89 -19.34
CA PRO A 193 -6.77 -12.06 -18.52
C PRO A 193 -5.44 -12.59 -17.95
N MET A 194 -5.48 -12.93 -16.67
CA MET A 194 -4.36 -13.33 -15.83
C MET A 194 -3.78 -14.71 -16.22
N ASN A 195 -3.38 -14.89 -17.49
CA ASN A 195 -2.69 -16.08 -18.01
C ASN A 195 -1.33 -15.73 -18.63
N GLN A 196 -0.81 -14.51 -18.40
CA GLN A 196 0.46 -14.07 -18.97
C GLN A 196 1.63 -14.54 -18.12
N THR A 197 2.51 -15.36 -18.72
CA THR A 197 3.71 -15.92 -18.07
C THR A 197 4.90 -14.95 -18.05
N GLY A 198 4.81 -13.81 -18.75
CA GLY A 198 5.83 -12.77 -18.80
C GLY A 198 5.23 -11.37 -18.92
N PRO A 199 6.01 -10.31 -18.68
CA PRO A 199 5.52 -8.94 -18.79
C PRO A 199 5.23 -8.56 -20.24
N THR A 200 4.29 -7.64 -20.42
CA THR A 200 3.90 -7.09 -21.71
C THR A 200 4.32 -5.63 -21.84
N ALA A 201 3.75 -4.91 -22.81
CA ALA A 201 4.00 -3.49 -23.00
C ALA A 201 3.69 -2.69 -21.73
N THR A 202 2.58 -3.04 -21.08
CA THR A 202 1.97 -2.24 -20.02
C THR A 202 1.72 -3.01 -18.72
N ASN A 203 1.87 -4.34 -18.72
CA ASN A 203 1.52 -5.19 -17.60
C ASN A 203 2.69 -6.05 -17.13
N ARG A 204 2.67 -6.39 -15.85
CA ARG A 204 3.58 -7.38 -15.27
C ARG A 204 3.08 -8.80 -15.53
N ALA A 205 3.96 -9.79 -15.31
CA ALA A 205 3.57 -11.19 -15.41
C ALA A 205 2.61 -11.56 -14.26
N LEU A 206 1.80 -12.60 -14.46
CA LEU A 206 0.91 -13.11 -13.40
C LEU A 206 1.69 -13.48 -12.14
N ASN A 207 2.81 -14.18 -12.30
CA ASN A 207 3.65 -14.59 -11.19
C ASN A 207 4.15 -13.40 -10.35
N ASP A 208 4.32 -12.21 -10.94
CA ASP A 208 4.70 -11.01 -10.19
C ASP A 208 3.53 -10.50 -9.35
N VAL A 209 2.31 -10.51 -9.91
CA VAL A 209 1.08 -10.11 -9.21
C VAL A 209 0.74 -11.08 -8.07
N ASP A 210 1.03 -12.36 -8.25
CA ASP A 210 0.81 -13.42 -7.25
C ASP A 210 1.90 -13.50 -6.17
N THR A 211 2.88 -12.58 -6.18
CA THR A 211 3.87 -12.46 -5.10
C THR A 211 3.37 -11.58 -3.96
N ALA A 212 4.11 -11.57 -2.84
CA ALA A 212 3.94 -10.61 -1.76
C ALA A 212 5.20 -9.75 -1.61
N ILE A 213 5.02 -8.44 -1.44
CA ILE A 213 6.11 -7.52 -1.12
C ILE A 213 6.24 -7.42 0.39
N LEU A 214 7.35 -7.94 0.92
CA LEU A 214 7.65 -7.91 2.35
C LEU A 214 8.58 -6.74 2.67
N ILE A 215 8.17 -5.91 3.64
CA ILE A 215 8.94 -4.75 4.12
C ILE A 215 9.43 -5.05 5.53
N PHE A 216 10.74 -5.01 5.72
CA PHE A 216 11.38 -5.22 7.02
C PHE A 216 11.96 -3.90 7.52
N THR A 217 11.88 -3.67 8.83
CA THR A 217 12.51 -2.53 9.50
C THR A 217 13.48 -3.07 10.56
N LYS A 218 14.58 -2.37 10.78
CA LYS A 218 15.60 -2.71 11.79
C LYS A 218 15.86 -1.49 12.66
#